data_AF-A0A7L5YRV7-F1
#
_entry.id   AF-A0A7L5YRV7-F1
#
_cell.length_a   1.000
_cell.length_b   1.000
_cell.length_c   1.000
_cell.angle_alpha   90.00
_cell.angle_beta   90.00
_cell.angle_gamma   90.00
#
_symmetry.space_group_name_H-M   'P 1'
#
loop_
_entity.id
_entity.type
_entity.pdbx_description
1 polymer ?
#
loop_
_entity_poly.entity_id
_entity_poly.type
_entity_poly.pdbx_seq_one_letter_code
_entity_poly.pdbx_strand_id
1 'polypeptide(L)' 'MRAYSIEKVVSDSGTVQLEALPFSPGEFVEIIVLARKAPPAIADRLLLKDSVVKYDLPFESVATESWGRCSDHP' A
#
# COMPACT_ATOMS: atom_id res chain seq x y z
N MET A 1 5.58 10.97 -14.91
CA MET A 1 5.55 11.73 -13.64
C MET A 1 5.80 10.75 -12.51
N ARG A 2 6.84 10.92 -11.70
CA ARG A 2 7.10 10.06 -10.53
C ARG A 2 6.48 10.74 -9.30
N ALA A 3 5.56 10.06 -8.63
CA ALA A 3 4.88 10.58 -7.46
C ALA A 3 5.36 9.84 -6.21
N TYR A 4 5.84 10.59 -5.23
CA TYR A 4 6.13 10.08 -3.89
C TYR A 4 4.99 10.52 -2.97
N SER A 5 4.38 9.57 -2.25
CA SER A 5 3.25 9.82 -1.34
C SER A 5 3.59 9.32 0.05
N ILE A 6 3.38 10.18 1.05
CA ILE A 6 3.52 9.86 2.47
C ILE A 6 2.29 10.38 3.22
N GLU A 7 1.79 9.61 4.18
CA GLU A 7 0.69 10.03 5.05
C GLU A 7 1.26 10.55 6.37
N LYS A 8 0.86 11.76 6.78
CA LYS A 8 1.28 12.38 8.04
C LYS A 8 0.09 13.10 8.68
N VAL A 9 -0.01 12.99 10.00
CA VAL A 9 -1.00 13.75 10.78
C VAL A 9 -0.49 15.19 10.93
N VAL A 10 -1.37 16.16 10.70
CA VAL A 10 -1.07 17.57 10.92
C VAL A 10 -0.89 17.79 12.42
N SER A 11 0.21 18.43 12.83
CA SER A 11 0.44 18.75 14.24
C SER A 11 -0.60 19.75 14.76
N ASP A 12 -0.70 19.88 16.09
CA ASP A 12 -1.57 20.89 16.73
C ASP A 12 -1.24 22.33 16.30
N SER A 13 -0.01 22.57 15.85
CA SER A 13 0.42 23.86 15.29
C SER A 13 -0.05 24.10 13.84
N GLY A 14 -0.78 23.15 13.24
CA GLY A 14 -1.18 23.22 11.83
C GLY A 14 -0.05 22.96 10.83
N THR A 15 1.06 22.36 11.27
CA THR A 15 2.26 22.19 10.45
C THR A 15 2.42 20.74 10.01
N VAL A 16 2.91 20.55 8.78
CA VAL A 16 3.35 19.24 8.26
C VAL A 16 4.81 19.37 7.83
N GLN A 17 5.70 18.65 8.50
CA GLN A 17 7.11 18.55 8.12
C GLN A 17 7.31 17.32 7.23
N LEU A 18 7.90 17.50 6.05
CA LEU A 18 8.31 16.42 5.15
C LEU A 18 9.83 16.27 5.25
N GLU A 19 10.28 15.06 5.53
CA GLU A 19 11.70 14.74 5.74
C GLU A 19 12.11 13.58 4.85
N ALA A 20 13.41 13.50 4.52
CA ALA A 20 14.00 12.41 3.72
C ALA A 20 13.28 12.14 2.39
N LEU A 21 12.83 13.20 1.70
CA LEU A 21 12.21 13.06 0.38
C LEU A 21 13.22 12.50 -0.64
N PRO A 22 12.83 11.57 -1.52
CA PRO A 22 13.72 10.92 -2.48
C PRO A 22 13.97 11.80 -3.73
N PHE A 23 14.16 13.11 -3.54
CA PHE A 23 14.42 14.08 -4.60
C PHE A 23 15.84 14.63 -4.47
N SER A 24 16.43 15.01 -5.59
CA SER A 24 17.79 15.55 -5.61
C SER A 24 17.79 17.04 -5.23
N PRO A 25 18.90 17.56 -4.66
CA PRO A 25 19.02 19.00 -4.42
C PRO A 25 18.82 19.81 -5.71
N GLY A 26 17.97 20.84 -5.66
CA GLY A 26 17.67 21.70 -6.81
C GLY A 26 16.59 21.16 -7.77
N GLU A 27 16.04 19.97 -7.51
CA GLU A 27 14.92 19.43 -8.28
C GLU A 27 13.63 20.23 -7.98
N PHE A 28 12.94 20.65 -9.04
CA PHE A 28 11.66 21.35 -8.90
C PHE A 28 10.55 20.31 -8.66
N VAL A 29 9.86 20.43 -7.52
CA VAL A 29 8.82 19.48 -7.11
C VAL A 29 7.49 20.18 -6.85
N GLU A 30 6.40 19.53 -7.21
CA GLU A 30 5.03 19.94 -6.88
C GLU A 30 4.59 19.23 -5.60
N ILE A 31 3.98 19.98 -4.67
CA ILE A 31 3.47 19.44 -3.40
C ILE A 31 1.94 19.49 -3.44
N ILE A 32 1.29 18.35 -3.26
CA ILE A 32 -0.17 18.22 -3.20
C ILE A 32 -0.55 17.73 -1.81
N VAL A 33 -1.33 18.54 -1.07
CA VAL A 33 -1.84 18.19 0.26
C VAL A 33 -3.31 17.80 0.13
N LEU A 34 -3.62 16.53 0.44
CA LEU A 34 -4.98 15.99 0.39
C LEU A 34 -5.46 15.70 1.81
N ALA A 35 -6.53 16.39 2.23
CA ALA A 35 -7.21 16.04 3.47
C ALA A 35 -7.89 14.68 3.29
N ARG A 36 -7.42 13.66 3.99
CA ARG A 36 -8.07 12.35 4.04
C ARG A 36 -8.93 12.28 5.29
N LYS A 37 -10.16 11.77 5.15
CA LYS A 37 -10.90 11.27 6.30
C LYS A 37 -9.98 10.24 6.95
N ALA A 38 -9.72 10.38 8.25
CA ALA A 38 -8.95 9.38 8.98
C ALA A 38 -9.47 8.00 8.55
N PRO A 39 -8.61 7.08 8.07
CA PRO A 39 -9.01 5.71 7.90
C PRO A 39 -9.72 5.31 9.19
N PRO A 40 -10.91 4.65 9.14
CA PRO A 40 -11.56 4.18 10.35
C PRO A 40 -10.46 3.53 11.19
N ALA A 41 -10.18 4.10 12.37
CA ALA A 41 -9.04 3.75 13.20
C ALA A 41 -9.03 2.24 13.23
N ILE A 42 -8.06 1.64 12.52
CA ILE A 42 -8.07 0.25 12.05
C ILE A 42 -8.79 -0.59 13.10
N ALA A 43 -10.11 -0.72 12.92
CA ALA A 43 -10.98 -1.32 13.90
C ALA A 43 -10.78 -2.76 13.60
N ASP A 44 -9.83 -3.34 14.33
CA ASP A 44 -9.32 -4.67 14.08
C ASP A 44 -8.83 -4.80 12.63
N ARG A 45 -7.57 -4.38 12.39
CA ARG A 45 -6.72 -5.20 11.53
C ARG A 45 -6.90 -6.56 12.17
N LEU A 46 -7.69 -7.44 11.54
CA LEU A 46 -7.80 -8.84 11.88
C LEU A 46 -6.37 -9.31 11.95
N LEU A 47 -5.81 -9.22 13.16
CA LEU A 47 -4.46 -9.63 13.40
C LEU A 47 -4.57 -11.12 13.15
N LEU A 48 -3.88 -11.61 12.13
CA LEU A 48 -3.66 -13.05 12.00
C LEU A 48 -2.87 -13.57 13.22
N LYS A 49 -2.34 -12.66 14.06
CA LYS A 49 -1.94 -13.00 15.43
C LYS A 49 -3.18 -13.56 16.12
N ASP A 50 -3.12 -14.86 16.40
CA ASP A 50 -4.14 -15.67 17.07
C ASP A 50 -5.21 -16.32 16.16
N SER A 51 -5.14 -16.16 14.84
CA SER A 51 -5.97 -16.95 13.91
C SER A 51 -5.23 -18.20 13.44
N VAL A 52 -5.76 -19.39 13.73
CA VAL A 52 -5.28 -20.65 13.13
C VAL A 52 -5.79 -20.72 11.70
N VAL A 53 -4.90 -20.52 10.73
CA VAL A 53 -5.21 -20.75 9.31
C VAL A 53 -5.26 -22.25 9.07
N LYS A 54 -6.46 -22.79 8.83
CA LYS A 54 -6.65 -24.19 8.44
C LYS A 54 -6.52 -24.29 6.93
N TYR A 55 -5.57 -25.12 6.48
CA TYR A 55 -5.46 -25.47 5.07
C TYR A 55 -6.30 -26.72 4.84
N ASP A 56 -7.41 -26.58 4.14
CA ASP A 56 -8.11 -27.73 3.60
C ASP A 56 -7.36 -28.17 2.33
N LEU A 57 -6.78 -29.38 2.39
CA LEU A 57 -6.10 -30.05 1.26
C LEU A 57 -4.84 -29.33 0.72
N PRO A 58 -3.79 -29.12 1.55
CA PRO A 58 -2.60 -28.34 1.17
C PRO A 58 -1.73 -28.96 0.06
N PHE A 59 -1.95 -30.24 -0.26
CA PHE A 59 -1.17 -30.99 -1.25
C PHE A 59 -1.99 -31.39 -2.49
N GLU A 60 -3.25 -30.98 -2.57
CA GLU A 60 -4.01 -31.18 -3.80
C GLU A 60 -3.37 -30.35 -4.92
N SER A 61 -3.25 -30.98 -6.09
CA SER A 61 -2.67 -30.33 -7.25
C SER A 61 -3.58 -29.18 -7.66
N VAL A 62 -3.03 -27.96 -7.75
CA VAL A 62 -3.76 -26.85 -8.36
C VAL A 62 -4.10 -27.26 -9.79
N ALA A 63 -5.38 -27.32 -10.13
CA ALA A 63 -5.83 -27.79 -11.42
C ALA A 63 -5.07 -27.05 -12.54
N THR A 64 -4.34 -27.80 -13.36
CA THR A 64 -3.44 -27.30 -14.42
C THR A 64 -4.16 -26.40 -15.43
N GLU A 65 -5.49 -26.46 -15.47
CA GLU A 65 -6.37 -25.79 -16.43
C GLU A 65 -6.65 -24.31 -16.09
N SER A 66 -6.30 -23.82 -14.90
CA SER A 66 -6.55 -22.43 -14.49
C SER A 66 -5.46 -21.43 -14.88
N TRP A 67 -4.43 -21.86 -15.61
CA TRP A 67 -3.45 -20.93 -16.20
C TRP A 67 -3.92 -20.56 -17.60
N GLY A 68 -4.88 -19.63 -17.67
CA GLY A 68 -5.24 -18.99 -18.93
C GLY A 68 -3.96 -18.49 -19.61
N ARG A 69 -3.66 -19.05 -20.78
CA ARG A 69 -2.42 -18.80 -21.53
C ARG A 69 -2.20 -17.30 -21.68
N CYS A 70 -1.07 -16.78 -21.19
CA CYS A 70 -0.55 -15.51 -21.66
C CYS A 70 -0.43 -15.62 -23.19
N SER A 71 -1.29 -14.90 -23.89
CA SER A 71 -1.30 -14.87 -25.34
C SER A 71 -0.20 -13.91 -25.78
N ASP A 72 1.00 -14.43 -26.01
CA ASP A 72 2.03 -13.70 -26.77
C ASP A 72 1.66 -13.80 -28.25
N HIS A 73 1.23 -12.67 -28.81
CA HIS A 73 1.05 -12.45 -30.24
C HIS A 73 2.39 -11.98 -30.82
N PRO A 74 2.95 -12.64 -31.85
CA PRO A 74 3.99 -12.02 -32.69
C PRO A 74 3.43 -10.93 -33.60
#